data_AF-A0A2T0B5G6-F1
#
_entry.id   AF-A0A2T0B5G6-F1
#
_cell.length_a   1.000
_cell.length_b   1.000
_cell.length_c   1.000
_cell.angle_alpha   90.00
_cell.angle_beta   90.00
_cell.angle_gamma   90.00
#
_symmetry.space_group_name_H-M   'P 1'
#
loop_
_entity.id
_entity.type
_entity.pdbx_description
1 polymer ?
#
loop_
_entity_poly.entity_id
_entity_poly.type
_entity_poly.pdbx_seq_one_letter_code
_entity_poly.pdbx_strand_id
1 'polypeptide(L)'
;MLNKILNPDLFHGGNKEKNFFEGWYFKLVDKEGKNSYALIPGVFLGSRKEYSHSFIQILHGNEALYLYKKYKVEDFIWHEGKFAINVKDNIFSLKGIKVDINDSVISVKGKVKFNNIVKWPNTILNPGSMGFSIFMDMGTV
;
A
#
# COMPACT_ATOMS: atom_id res chain seq x y z
N MET A 1 16.36 8.59 -10.55
CA MET A 1 15.05 9.25 -10.75
C MET A 1 14.20 8.56 -11.82
N LEU A 2 14.71 8.21 -13.01
CA LEU A 2 13.96 7.47 -14.05
C LEU A 2 13.39 6.11 -13.59
N ASN A 3 14.15 5.34 -12.80
CA ASN A 3 13.72 4.00 -12.35
C ASN A 3 12.48 3.99 -11.45
N LYS A 4 12.15 5.08 -10.75
CA LYS A 4 10.93 5.13 -9.91
C LYS A 4 9.68 5.37 -10.74
N ILE A 5 9.75 6.25 -11.74
CA ILE A 5 8.66 6.49 -12.70
C ILE A 5 8.31 5.20 -13.47
N LEU A 6 9.32 4.40 -13.80
CA LEU A 6 9.14 3.14 -14.53
C LEU A 6 8.70 1.96 -13.63
N ASN A 7 8.74 2.12 -12.30
CA ASN A 7 8.34 1.11 -11.34
C ASN A 7 7.34 1.70 -10.32
N PRO A 8 6.06 1.85 -10.71
CA PRO A 8 5.03 2.50 -9.89
C PRO A 8 4.78 1.77 -8.56
N ASP A 9 5.18 0.50 -8.46
CA ASP A 9 5.04 -0.27 -7.22
C ASP A 9 5.99 0.23 -6.12
N LEU A 10 7.09 0.92 -6.42
CA LEU A 10 8.09 1.32 -5.43
C LEU A 10 7.60 2.47 -4.54
N PHE A 11 8.28 2.67 -3.40
CA PHE A 11 8.03 3.84 -2.57
C PHE A 11 8.68 5.11 -3.15
N HIS A 12 7.86 6.15 -3.30
CA HIS A 12 8.24 7.44 -3.88
C HIS A 12 8.55 8.50 -2.81
N GLY A 13 8.07 8.31 -1.57
CA GLY A 13 8.22 9.25 -0.47
C GLY A 13 9.60 9.36 0.20
N GLY A 14 10.63 8.65 -0.28
CA GLY A 14 11.94 8.57 0.41
C GLY A 14 12.63 9.91 0.69
N ASN A 15 12.34 10.96 -0.09
CA ASN A 15 12.88 12.32 0.10
C ASN A 15 11.81 13.33 0.53
N LYS A 16 10.63 12.87 0.97
CA LYS A 16 9.50 13.73 1.35
C LYS A 16 9.45 13.83 2.87
N GLU A 17 9.23 15.04 3.37
CA GLU A 17 9.18 15.31 4.83
C GLU A 17 7.79 15.72 5.33
N LYS A 18 6.90 16.19 4.45
CA LYS A 18 5.55 16.69 4.78
C LYS A 18 4.64 16.69 3.55
N ASN A 19 3.33 16.85 3.79
CA ASN A 19 2.27 16.93 2.77
C ASN A 19 2.35 15.81 1.74
N PHE A 20 2.55 14.58 2.22
CA PHE A 20 2.77 13.43 1.37
C PHE A 20 1.93 12.26 1.84
N PHE A 21 1.38 11.53 0.88
CA PHE A 21 0.63 10.31 1.14
C PHE A 21 0.99 9.29 0.08
N GLU A 22 1.23 8.06 0.53
CA GLU A 22 1.42 6.93 -0.37
C GLU A 22 0.91 5.66 0.31
N GLY A 23 0.24 4.82 -0.47
CA GLY A 23 -0.29 3.55 -0.01
C GLY A 23 -0.53 2.59 -1.16
N TRP A 24 -0.59 1.30 -0.86
CA TRP A 24 -0.70 0.24 -1.86
C TRP A 24 -1.94 -0.61 -1.61
N TYR A 25 -2.72 -0.87 -2.65
CA TYR A 25 -3.98 -1.57 -2.53
C TYR A 25 -3.82 -3.08 -2.80
N PHE A 26 -4.09 -3.90 -1.79
CA PHE A 26 -4.18 -5.36 -1.93
C PHE A 26 -5.62 -5.80 -1.76
N LYS A 27 -6.20 -6.43 -2.80
CA LYS A 27 -7.48 -7.11 -2.69
C LYS A 27 -7.25 -8.62 -2.65
N LEU A 28 -7.78 -9.26 -1.61
CA LEU A 28 -7.75 -10.70 -1.41
C LEU A 28 -9.19 -11.20 -1.41
N VAL A 29 -9.49 -12.16 -2.29
CA VAL A 29 -10.79 -12.84 -2.32
C VAL A 29 -10.51 -14.33 -2.31
N ASP A 30 -11.18 -15.08 -1.43
CA ASP A 30 -11.08 -16.53 -1.45
C ASP A 30 -11.79 -17.13 -2.67
N LYS A 31 -11.57 -18.44 -2.90
CA LYS A 31 -12.13 -19.14 -4.07
C LYS A 31 -13.66 -19.09 -4.13
N GLU A 32 -14.31 -19.03 -2.97
CA GLU A 32 -15.77 -19.11 -2.85
C GLU A 32 -16.43 -17.71 -2.77
N GLY A 33 -15.63 -16.63 -2.72
CA GLY A 33 -16.10 -15.27 -2.48
C GLY A 33 -16.60 -15.01 -1.04
N LYS A 34 -16.41 -15.96 -0.12
CA LYS A 34 -16.89 -15.88 1.27
C LYS A 34 -16.02 -15.02 2.17
N ASN A 35 -14.78 -14.78 1.77
CA ASN A 35 -13.87 -13.88 2.45
C ASN A 35 -13.28 -12.91 1.42
N SER A 36 -13.52 -11.63 1.63
CA SER A 36 -13.05 -10.56 0.75
C SER A 36 -12.46 -9.45 1.60
N TYR A 37 -11.15 -9.24 1.47
CA TYR A 37 -10.40 -8.25 2.22
C TYR A 37 -9.73 -7.27 1.27
N ALA A 38 -9.77 -5.99 1.59
CA ALA A 38 -8.84 -5.01 1.06
C ALA A 38 -7.90 -4.55 2.17
N LEU A 39 -6.60 -4.63 1.92
CA LEU A 39 -5.54 -4.20 2.83
C LEU A 39 -4.73 -3.09 2.17
N ILE A 40 -4.61 -1.96 2.85
CA ILE A 40 -3.93 -0.77 2.32
C ILE A 40 -2.88 -0.30 3.33
N PRO A 41 -1.65 -0.84 3.30
CA PRO A 41 -0.53 -0.25 4.01
C PRO A 41 -0.14 1.10 3.39
N GLY A 42 0.31 2.03 4.22
CA GLY A 42 0.85 3.28 3.73
C GLY A 42 1.41 4.20 4.80
N VAL A 43 1.82 5.38 4.36
CA VAL A 43 2.34 6.47 5.19
C VAL A 43 1.66 7.77 4.82
N PHE A 44 1.32 8.56 5.84
CA PHE A 44 0.83 9.91 5.71
C PHE A 44 1.82 10.84 6.45
N LEU A 45 2.43 11.76 5.71
CA LEU A 45 3.27 12.82 6.24
C LEU A 45 2.44 14.11 6.24
N GLY A 46 2.03 14.54 7.42
CA GLY A 46 1.23 15.74 7.59
C GLY A 46 2.06 17.02 7.40
N SER A 47 1.40 18.17 7.46
CA SER A 47 2.07 19.48 7.42
C SER A 47 2.98 19.72 8.63
N ARG A 48 2.70 19.03 9.75
CA ARG A 48 3.51 18.99 10.96
C ARG A 48 3.81 17.54 11.35
N LYS A 49 4.92 17.31 12.07
CA LYS A 49 5.40 15.97 12.41
C LYS A 49 4.38 15.19 13.24
N GLU A 50 3.67 15.85 14.16
CA GLU A 50 2.65 15.24 15.02
C GLU A 50 1.44 14.68 14.26
N TYR A 51 1.20 15.14 13.02
CA TYR A 51 0.14 14.61 12.17
C TYR A 51 0.60 13.43 11.32
N SER A 52 1.91 13.18 11.28
CA SER A 52 2.50 12.12 10.47
C SER A 52 2.33 10.78 11.15
N HIS A 53 1.93 9.78 10.40
CA HIS A 53 1.73 8.42 10.89
C HIS A 53 1.82 7.43 9.75
N SER A 54 2.15 6.20 10.10
CA SER A 54 1.95 5.08 9.19
C SER A 54 0.62 4.41 9.51
N PHE A 55 0.09 3.65 8.55
CA PHE A 55 -1.23 3.06 8.70
C PHE A 55 -1.37 1.75 7.95
N ILE A 56 -2.38 0.98 8.37
CA ILE A 56 -2.97 -0.08 7.57
C ILE A 56 -4.48 0.17 7.56
N GLN A 57 -5.05 0.42 6.38
CA GLN A 57 -6.50 0.40 6.21
C GLN A 57 -6.95 -1.03 5.90
N ILE A 58 -8.05 -1.45 6.48
CA ILE A 58 -8.65 -2.77 6.29
C ILE A 58 -10.11 -2.58 5.95
N LEU A 59 -10.55 -3.18 4.85
CA LEU A 59 -11.96 -3.35 4.53
C LEU A 59 -12.26 -4.85 4.53
N HIS A 60 -13.27 -5.26 5.31
CA HIS A 60 -13.83 -6.61 5.25
C HIS A 60 -15.15 -6.55 4.46
N GLY A 61 -15.11 -6.95 3.20
CA GLY A 61 -16.19 -6.70 2.24
C GLY A 61 -17.52 -7.34 2.59
N ASN A 62 -17.49 -8.55 3.17
CA ASN A 62 -18.73 -9.31 3.43
C ASN A 62 -19.45 -8.84 4.69
N GLU A 63 -18.72 -8.26 5.65
CA GLU A 63 -19.28 -7.71 6.89
C GLU A 63 -19.40 -6.17 6.83
N ALA A 64 -19.03 -5.56 5.69
CA ALA A 64 -18.96 -4.10 5.51
C ALA A 64 -18.16 -3.38 6.62
N LEU A 65 -17.15 -4.04 7.19
CA LEU A 65 -16.32 -3.45 8.24
C LEU A 65 -15.17 -2.66 7.64
N TYR A 66 -14.82 -1.57 8.32
CA TYR A 66 -13.69 -0.72 8.00
C TYR A 66 -12.87 -0.43 9.25
N LEU A 67 -11.54 -0.51 9.11
CA LEU A 67 -10.60 -0.11 10.15
C LEU A 67 -9.46 0.71 9.53
N TYR A 68 -9.20 1.88 10.11
CA TYR A 68 -8.00 2.66 9.86
C TYR A 68 -7.05 2.55 11.05
N LYS A 69 -6.14 1.57 11.01
CA LYS A 69 -5.22 1.35 12.13
C LYS A 69 -3.98 2.24 11.97
N LYS A 70 -3.82 3.20 12.87
CA LYS A 70 -2.64 4.08 12.94
C LYS A 70 -1.50 3.41 13.69
N TYR A 71 -0.29 3.65 13.22
CA TYR A 71 0.98 3.28 13.81
C TYR A 71 1.90 4.50 13.83
N LYS A 72 3.05 4.40 14.49
CA LYS A 72 4.02 5.48 14.49
C LYS A 72 4.62 5.62 13.09
N VAL A 73 5.04 6.82 12.70
CA VAL A 73 5.64 7.01 11.37
C VAL A 73 6.94 6.21 11.23
N GLU A 74 7.67 6.01 12.32
CA GLU A 74 8.90 5.22 12.38
C GLU A 74 8.67 3.72 12.22
N ASP A 75 7.43 3.25 12.40
CA ASP A 75 7.06 1.85 12.16
C ASP A 75 6.94 1.54 10.66
N PHE A 76 7.00 2.56 9.79
CA PHE A 76 6.99 2.40 8.33
C PHE A 76 8.40 2.18 7.80
N ILE A 77 8.64 0.98 7.29
CA ILE A 77 9.92 0.62 6.67
C ILE A 77 9.65 0.24 5.22
N TRP A 78 10.47 0.77 4.33
CA TRP A 78 10.44 0.44 2.91
C TRP A 78 11.84 0.00 2.47
N HIS A 79 11.92 -0.75 1.38
CA HIS A 79 13.18 -1.22 0.84
C HIS A 79 13.51 -0.57 -0.50
N GLU A 80 14.74 -0.08 -0.65
CA GLU A 80 15.22 0.43 -1.92
C GLU A 80 15.25 -0.65 -3.00
N GLY A 81 14.87 -0.28 -4.22
CA GLY A 81 14.96 -1.13 -5.41
C GLY A 81 13.94 -2.28 -5.49
N LYS A 82 13.06 -2.47 -4.50
CA LYS A 82 12.00 -3.50 -4.55
C LYS A 82 10.76 -3.07 -3.78
N PHE A 83 9.60 -3.51 -4.25
CA PHE A 83 8.36 -3.33 -3.49
C PHE A 83 8.31 -4.33 -2.32
N ALA A 84 8.67 -3.82 -1.14
CA ALA A 84 8.52 -4.47 0.15
C ALA A 84 8.31 -3.38 1.20
N ILE A 85 7.13 -3.39 1.82
CA ILE A 85 6.69 -2.41 2.82
C ILE A 85 6.38 -3.15 4.10
N ASN A 86 6.92 -2.63 5.20
CA ASN A 86 6.56 -3.05 6.53
C ASN A 86 5.85 -1.90 7.25
N VAL A 87 4.75 -2.23 7.93
CA VAL A 87 4.13 -1.35 8.91
C VAL A 87 4.12 -2.12 10.22
N LYS A 88 5.04 -1.77 11.10
CA LYS A 88 5.39 -2.55 12.29
C LYS A 88 5.78 -3.98 11.88
N ASP A 89 5.09 -5.01 12.38
CA ASP A 89 5.37 -6.42 12.12
C ASP A 89 4.65 -6.98 10.88
N ASN A 90 3.85 -6.14 10.20
CA ASN A 90 3.08 -6.51 9.02
C ASN A 90 3.91 -6.27 7.76
N ILE A 91 3.91 -7.23 6.82
CA ILE A 91 4.75 -7.22 5.64
C ILE A 91 3.88 -7.31 4.39
N PHE A 92 4.13 -6.43 3.43
CA PHE A 92 3.45 -6.38 2.14
C PHE A 92 4.49 -6.36 1.02
N SER A 93 4.36 -7.26 0.06
CA SER A 93 5.29 -7.38 -1.05
C SER A 93 4.61 -8.02 -2.26
N LEU A 94 5.28 -7.99 -3.41
CA LEU A 94 4.83 -8.76 -4.57
C LEU A 94 4.86 -10.28 -4.31
N LYS A 95 5.63 -10.77 -3.34
CA LYS A 95 5.69 -12.22 -3.03
C LYS A 95 4.54 -12.67 -2.11
N GLY A 96 3.84 -11.75 -1.49
CA GLY A 96 2.80 -12.06 -0.51
C GLY A 96 2.67 -11.04 0.61
N ILE A 97 1.77 -11.36 1.52
CA ILE A 97 1.36 -10.55 2.65
C ILE A 97 1.51 -11.37 3.94
N LYS A 98 1.99 -10.75 5.00
CA LYS A 98 1.91 -11.26 6.37
C LYS A 98 1.31 -10.17 7.24
N VAL A 99 0.20 -10.47 7.92
CA VAL A 99 -0.44 -9.54 8.85
C VAL A 99 -0.72 -10.22 10.19
N ASP A 100 -0.59 -9.44 11.26
CA ASP A 100 -1.00 -9.80 12.62
C ASP A 100 -1.54 -8.53 13.27
N ILE A 101 -2.83 -8.27 13.06
CA ILE A 101 -3.53 -7.08 13.49
C ILE A 101 -4.64 -7.52 14.43
N ASN A 102 -4.54 -7.09 15.67
CA ASN A 102 -5.54 -7.31 16.70
C ASN A 102 -6.19 -5.97 17.05
N ASP A 103 -7.48 -5.86 16.80
CA ASP A 103 -8.30 -4.68 17.05
C ASP A 103 -9.73 -5.09 17.38
N SER A 104 -10.44 -4.27 18.16
CA SER A 104 -11.82 -4.53 18.57
C SER A 104 -12.80 -4.53 17.40
N VAL A 105 -12.49 -3.83 16.31
CA VAL A 105 -13.36 -3.78 15.11
C VAL A 105 -13.04 -4.91 14.14
N ILE A 106 -11.76 -5.08 13.80
CA ILE A 106 -11.30 -6.11 12.86
C ILE A 106 -10.01 -6.73 13.38
N SER A 107 -10.03 -8.04 13.59
CA SER A 107 -8.83 -8.82 13.89
C SER A 107 -8.46 -9.70 12.69
N VAL A 108 -7.27 -9.49 12.12
CA VAL A 108 -6.77 -10.23 10.96
C VAL A 108 -5.37 -10.77 11.26
N LYS A 109 -5.22 -12.08 11.17
CA LYS A 109 -3.93 -12.75 11.30
C LYS A 109 -3.76 -13.79 10.20
N GLY A 110 -2.67 -13.71 9.45
CA GLY A 110 -2.46 -14.64 8.36
C GLY A 110 -1.22 -14.37 7.52
N LYS A 111 -0.94 -15.33 6.65
CA LYS A 111 0.10 -15.24 5.62
C LYS A 111 -0.49 -15.69 4.29
N VAL A 112 -0.35 -14.86 3.27
CA VAL A 112 -0.74 -15.16 1.90
C VAL A 112 0.51 -15.11 1.03
N LYS A 113 0.70 -16.11 0.17
CA LYS A 113 1.78 -16.14 -0.82
C LYS A 113 1.16 -15.91 -2.20
N PHE A 114 1.81 -15.07 -3.00
CA PHE A 114 1.41 -14.85 -4.39
C PHE A 114 2.30 -15.67 -5.31
N ASN A 115 1.66 -16.51 -6.12
CA ASN A 115 2.31 -17.32 -7.15
C ASN A 115 1.73 -16.93 -8.51
N ASN A 116 2.50 -17.08 -9.58
CA ASN A 116 2.06 -16.81 -10.96
C ASN A 116 1.48 -15.40 -11.16
N ILE A 117 2.17 -14.39 -10.61
CA ILE A 117 1.72 -12.99 -10.68
C ILE A 117 1.70 -12.55 -12.14
N VAL A 118 0.50 -12.30 -12.65
CA VAL A 118 0.30 -11.64 -13.94
C VAL A 118 0.46 -10.14 -13.72
N LYS A 119 1.59 -9.59 -14.18
CA LYS A 119 1.82 -8.15 -14.10
C LYS A 119 0.97 -7.42 -15.13
N TRP A 120 0.58 -6.21 -14.79
CA TRP A 120 0.02 -5.30 -15.78
C TRP A 120 1.05 -5.08 -16.90
N PRO A 121 0.65 -5.09 -18.18
CA PRO A 121 1.56 -4.82 -19.27
C PRO A 121 2.06 -3.37 -19.18
N ASN A 122 3.32 -3.18 -18.77
CA ASN A 122 3.96 -1.88 -18.72
C ASN A 122 4.68 -1.61 -20.05
N THR A 123 4.41 -0.46 -20.65
CA THR A 123 5.24 0.08 -21.75
C THR A 123 5.85 1.40 -21.32
N ILE A 124 6.91 1.87 -22.01
CA ILE A 124 7.56 3.16 -21.71
C ILE A 124 6.55 4.33 -21.76
N LEU A 125 5.54 4.22 -22.62
CA LEU A 125 4.47 5.21 -22.77
C LEU A 125 3.33 5.05 -21.74
N ASN A 126 3.19 3.89 -21.11
CA ASN A 126 2.17 3.59 -20.10
C ASN A 126 2.77 2.83 -18.91
N PRO A 127 3.44 3.52 -17.96
CA PRO A 127 3.97 2.88 -16.77
C PRO A 127 2.84 2.60 -15.77
N GLY A 128 2.41 1.34 -15.68
CA GLY A 128 1.41 0.90 -14.71
C GLY A 128 -0.04 1.06 -15.14
N SER A 129 -0.95 0.81 -14.19
CA SER A 129 -2.41 0.79 -14.42
C SER A 129 -3.02 2.14 -14.75
N MET A 130 -2.34 3.25 -14.43
CA MET A 130 -2.81 4.61 -14.72
C MET A 130 -2.43 5.11 -16.12
N GLY A 131 -1.56 4.40 -16.87
CA GLY A 131 -1.16 4.77 -18.24
C GLY A 131 -0.55 6.18 -18.36
N PHE A 132 -0.75 6.84 -19.50
CA PHE A 132 -0.23 8.20 -19.79
C PHE A 132 -0.61 9.26 -18.74
N SER A 133 -1.67 9.04 -17.94
CA SER A 133 -2.11 9.97 -16.89
C SER A 133 -1.05 10.24 -15.82
N ILE A 134 -0.03 9.39 -15.69
CA ILE A 134 1.12 9.66 -14.81
C ILE A 134 1.94 10.90 -15.24
N PHE A 135 1.83 11.32 -16.50
CA PHE A 135 2.55 12.46 -17.07
C PHE A 135 1.69 13.74 -17.12
N MET A 136 0.39 13.64 -16.83
CA MET A 136 -0.49 14.79 -16.80
C MET A 136 -0.34 15.51 -15.46
N ASP A 137 0.39 16.62 -15.47
CA ASP A 137 0.45 17.54 -14.35
C ASP A 137 -0.90 18.26 -14.25
N MET A 138 -1.79 17.79 -13.36
CA MET A 138 -3.00 18.51 -13.02
C MET A 138 -2.60 19.69 -12.14
N GLY A 139 -2.27 20.81 -12.78
CA GLY A 139 -2.00 22.08 -12.12
C GLY A 139 -3.08 22.37 -11.08
N THR A 140 -2.64 22.78 -9.88
CA THR A 140 -3.51 23.21 -8.80
C THR A 140 -4.41 24.33 -9.27
N VAL A 141 -5.73 24.13 -9.18
CA VAL A 141 -6.74 25.20 -9.25
C VAL A 141 -6.80 25.91 -7.91
#